data_AF-A0A973TCU7-F1
#
_entry.id   AF-A0A973TCU7-F1
#
_cell.length_a   1.000
_cell.length_b   1.000
_cell.length_c   1.000
_cell.angle_alpha   90.00
_cell.angle_beta   90.00
_cell.angle_gamma   90.00
#
_symmetry.space_group_name_H-M   'P 1'
#
loop_
_entity.id
_entity.type
_entity.pdbx_description
1 polymer ?
#
loop_
_entity_poly.entity_id
_entity_poly.type
_entity_poly.pdbx_seq_one_letter_code
_entity_poly.pdbx_strand_id
1 'polypeptide(L)'
;MTPQRPVPLPALPGTGDLWRTGQLNEKGLNSRAIKALVLHGKLVRLRHGCYIRAELWEKQTTPVRSRQLIRAHAHGTLTTSAGGYVYSHTSAARLHGLYLWDVDDLIHLLLSGNPSSERLGKDVRGHTRPWTKAEVVTLGGLRVTSLERTVVDCAMLLGYRPAL
;
A
#
# COMPACT_ATOMS: atom_id res chain seq x y z
N MET A 1 -31.16 -1.34 -34.84
CA MET A 1 -30.10 -1.32 -33.79
C MET A 1 -30.62 -0.52 -32.62
N THR A 2 -31.13 -1.19 -31.59
CA THR A 2 -31.58 -0.53 -30.35
C THR A 2 -30.34 -0.07 -29.60
N PRO A 3 -30.15 1.23 -29.28
CA PRO A 3 -29.04 1.64 -28.45
C PRO A 3 -29.21 0.96 -27.08
N GLN A 4 -28.26 0.12 -26.69
CA GLN A 4 -28.24 -0.43 -25.34
C GLN A 4 -28.12 0.75 -24.38
N ARG A 5 -29.15 0.93 -23.56
CA ARG A 5 -29.19 1.91 -22.48
C ARG A 5 -27.97 1.62 -21.57
N PRO A 6 -27.08 2.60 -21.31
CA PRO A 6 -25.93 2.35 -20.46
C PRO A 6 -26.43 1.86 -19.10
N VAL A 7 -25.98 0.67 -18.70
CA VAL A 7 -26.31 0.10 -17.40
C VAL A 7 -25.88 1.12 -16.34
N PRO A 8 -26.77 1.57 -15.44
CA PRO A 8 -26.42 2.55 -14.42
C PRO A 8 -25.23 2.03 -13.61
N LEU A 9 -24.19 2.85 -13.48
CA LEU A 9 -23.07 2.49 -12.62
C LEU A 9 -23.57 2.43 -11.16
N PRO A 10 -23.18 1.39 -10.42
CA PRO A 10 -23.56 1.29 -9.02
C PRO A 10 -22.95 2.48 -8.24
N ALA A 11 -23.69 3.00 -7.27
CA ALA A 11 -23.19 4.09 -6.45
C ALA A 11 -22.06 3.60 -5.52
N LEU A 12 -21.03 4.43 -5.34
CA LEU A 12 -20.02 4.17 -4.33
C LEU A 12 -20.58 4.44 -2.93
N PRO A 13 -20.03 3.78 -1.89
CA PRO A 13 -20.34 4.12 -0.51
C PRO A 13 -20.10 5.60 -0.24
N GLY A 14 -21.02 6.24 0.48
CA GLY A 14 -20.89 7.65 0.88
C GLY A 14 -19.77 7.90 1.89
N THR A 15 -19.38 6.88 2.66
CA THR A 15 -18.32 6.96 3.67
C THR A 15 -17.13 6.05 3.37
N GLY A 16 -15.95 6.56 3.73
CA GLY A 16 -14.67 5.93 3.44
C GLY A 16 -14.18 6.25 2.03
N ASP A 17 -12.88 6.08 1.84
CA ASP A 17 -12.23 6.25 0.54
C ASP A 17 -11.32 5.09 0.17
N LEU A 18 -11.04 4.18 1.10
CA LEU A 18 -10.21 2.99 0.93
C LEU A 18 -10.98 1.77 1.40
N TRP A 19 -11.12 0.76 0.55
CA TRP A 19 -11.88 -0.44 0.86
C TRP A 19 -11.17 -1.70 0.40
N ARG A 20 -11.37 -2.77 1.18
CA ARG A 20 -11.10 -4.14 0.74
C ARG A 20 -12.26 -4.69 -0.09
N THR A 21 -12.00 -5.70 -0.92
CA THR A 21 -13.08 -6.43 -1.64
C THR A 21 -14.19 -6.85 -0.70
N GLY A 22 -13.87 -7.41 0.47
CA GLY A 22 -14.88 -7.82 1.47
C GLY A 22 -15.76 -6.66 1.95
N GLN A 23 -15.18 -5.49 2.20
CA GLN A 23 -15.94 -4.30 2.63
C GLN A 23 -16.83 -3.74 1.52
N LEU A 24 -16.41 -3.84 0.26
CA LEU A 24 -17.25 -3.47 -0.88
C LEU A 24 -18.39 -4.46 -1.05
N ASN A 25 -18.13 -5.76 -0.89
CA ASN A 25 -19.15 -6.81 -0.92
C ASN A 25 -20.20 -6.63 0.19
N GLU A 26 -19.77 -6.34 1.42
CA GLU A 26 -20.64 -6.02 2.56
C GLU A 26 -21.55 -4.82 2.28
N LYS A 27 -21.10 -3.90 1.42
CA LYS A 27 -21.86 -2.73 0.96
C LYS A 27 -22.69 -2.99 -0.30
N GLY A 28 -22.84 -4.26 -0.71
CA GLY A 28 -23.65 -4.69 -1.84
C GLY A 28 -22.95 -4.62 -3.21
N LEU A 29 -21.65 -4.28 -3.26
CA LEU A 29 -20.90 -4.22 -4.50
C LEU A 29 -20.22 -5.56 -4.78
N ASN A 30 -20.83 -6.37 -5.64
CA ASN A 30 -20.23 -7.63 -6.09
C ASN A 30 -19.05 -7.41 -7.06
N SER A 31 -18.33 -8.49 -7.41
CA SER A 31 -17.17 -8.45 -8.29
C SER A 31 -17.42 -7.78 -9.65
N ARG A 32 -18.62 -7.92 -10.23
CA ARG A 32 -18.99 -7.28 -11.50
C ARG A 32 -19.15 -5.77 -11.33
N ALA A 33 -19.80 -5.34 -10.25
CA ALA A 33 -19.95 -3.93 -9.89
C ALA A 33 -18.59 -3.27 -9.63
N ILE A 34 -17.70 -3.92 -8.87
CA ILE A 34 -16.34 -3.43 -8.60
C ILE A 34 -15.56 -3.30 -9.91
N LYS A 35 -15.61 -4.31 -10.79
CA LYS A 35 -14.93 -4.27 -12.10
C LYS A 35 -15.45 -3.12 -12.97
N ALA A 36 -16.77 -2.90 -13.01
CA ALA A 36 -17.36 -1.78 -13.74
C ALA A 36 -16.90 -0.44 -13.15
N LEU A 37 -16.90 -0.28 -11.83
CA LEU A 37 -16.43 0.94 -11.17
C LEU A 37 -14.95 1.25 -11.45
N VAL A 38 -14.10 0.23 -11.52
CA VAL A 38 -12.70 0.39 -11.92
C VAL A 38 -12.59 0.77 -13.40
N LEU A 39 -13.32 0.08 -14.28
CA LEU A 39 -13.33 0.35 -15.72
C LEU A 39 -13.77 1.78 -16.05
N HIS A 40 -14.77 2.29 -15.33
CA HIS A 40 -15.30 3.63 -15.51
C HIS A 40 -14.59 4.70 -14.67
N GLY A 41 -13.43 4.39 -14.08
CA GLY A 41 -12.59 5.35 -13.37
C GLY A 41 -13.22 5.92 -12.09
N LYS A 42 -14.15 5.21 -11.46
CA LYS A 42 -14.72 5.57 -10.15
C LYS A 42 -13.91 5.00 -9.00
N LEU A 43 -13.27 3.84 -9.20
CA LEU A 43 -12.32 3.23 -8.28
C LEU A 43 -10.95 3.06 -8.95
N VAL A 44 -9.90 3.29 -8.17
CA VAL A 44 -8.53 2.94 -8.55
C VAL A 44 -8.11 1.74 -7.72
N ARG A 45 -7.59 0.71 -8.39
CA ARG A 45 -7.05 -0.48 -7.71
C ARG A 45 -5.61 -0.20 -7.29
N LEU A 46 -5.37 -0.08 -5.98
CA LEU A 46 -4.02 0.15 -5.43
C LEU A 46 -3.21 -1.14 -5.38
N ARG A 47 -3.85 -2.24 -4.99
CA ARG A 47 -3.26 -3.58 -4.99
C ARG A 47 -4.33 -4.65 -5.12
N HIS A 48 -3.93 -5.92 -5.10
CA HIS A 48 -4.92 -7.00 -5.13
C HIS A 48 -5.88 -6.88 -3.94
N GLY A 49 -7.18 -6.73 -4.24
CA GLY A 49 -8.24 -6.69 -3.23
C GLY A 49 -8.35 -5.41 -2.42
N CYS A 50 -7.62 -4.34 -2.76
CA CYS A 50 -7.76 -3.02 -2.13
C CYS A 50 -7.96 -1.93 -3.19
N TYR A 51 -8.94 -1.07 -2.96
CA TYR A 51 -9.41 -0.05 -3.89
C TYR A 51 -9.54 1.29 -3.19
N ILE A 52 -9.21 2.37 -3.89
CA ILE A 52 -9.40 3.75 -3.43
C ILE A 52 -10.37 4.48 -4.34
N ARG A 53 -11.10 5.46 -3.80
CA ARG A 53 -11.91 6.39 -4.60
C ARG A 53 -11.03 7.15 -5.59
N ALA A 54 -11.41 7.16 -6.86
CA ALA A 54 -10.62 7.81 -7.91
C ALA A 54 -10.48 9.32 -7.71
N GLU A 55 -11.56 10.00 -7.33
CA GLU A 55 -11.55 11.46 -7.07
C GLU A 55 -10.55 11.87 -5.99
N LEU A 56 -10.36 11.01 -4.97
CA LEU A 56 -9.36 11.23 -3.94
C LEU A 56 -7.95 10.96 -4.49
N TRP A 57 -7.77 9.87 -5.21
CA TRP A 57 -6.48 9.48 -5.80
C TRP A 57 -5.93 10.52 -6.77
N GLU A 58 -6.79 11.10 -7.62
CA GLU A 58 -6.38 12.09 -8.61
C GLU A 58 -5.93 13.43 -8.01
N LYS A 59 -6.44 13.78 -6.82
CA LYS A 59 -6.04 15.00 -6.11
C LYS A 59 -4.72 14.87 -5.35
N GLN A 60 -4.15 13.67 -5.26
CA GLN A 60 -2.97 13.39 -4.44
C GLN A 60 -1.66 13.58 -5.22
N THR A 61 -0.69 14.20 -4.56
CA THR A 61 0.70 14.23 -5.04
C THR A 61 1.35 12.85 -4.97
N THR A 62 2.40 12.63 -5.75
CA THR A 62 3.16 11.36 -5.77
C THR A 62 3.56 10.88 -4.37
N PRO A 63 4.14 11.71 -3.47
CA PRO A 63 4.50 11.24 -2.13
C PRO A 63 3.29 10.78 -1.29
N VAL A 64 2.12 11.40 -1.48
CA VAL A 64 0.90 10.99 -0.80
C VAL A 64 0.43 9.65 -1.34
N ARG A 65 0.45 9.47 -2.67
CA ARG A 65 0.09 8.22 -3.34
C ARG A 65 0.95 7.06 -2.86
N SER A 66 2.28 7.23 -2.78
CA SER A 66 3.18 6.19 -2.27
C SER A 66 2.85 5.78 -0.82
N ARG A 67 2.52 6.74 0.05
CA ARG A 67 2.05 6.43 1.42
C ARG A 67 0.70 5.72 1.43
N GLN A 68 -0.19 6.02 0.49
CA GLN A 68 -1.47 5.31 0.36
C GLN A 68 -1.28 3.86 -0.07
N LEU A 69 -0.28 3.53 -0.91
CA LEU A 69 0.05 2.14 -1.23
C LEU A 69 0.47 1.36 0.02
N ILE A 70 1.30 1.97 0.87
CA ILE A 70 1.71 1.38 2.16
C ILE A 70 0.52 1.16 3.08
N ARG A 71 -0.39 2.13 3.19
CA ARG A 71 -1.63 2.02 3.97
C ARG A 71 -2.58 0.97 3.41
N ALA A 72 -2.72 0.89 2.09
CA ALA A 72 -3.52 -0.14 1.43
C ALA A 72 -2.93 -1.54 1.67
N HIS A 73 -1.60 -1.65 1.69
CA HIS A 73 -0.93 -2.88 2.11
C HIS A 73 -1.29 -3.24 3.55
N ALA A 74 -1.08 -2.32 4.49
CA ALA A 74 -1.40 -2.55 5.90
C ALA A 74 -2.86 -2.99 6.05
N HIS A 75 -3.79 -2.21 5.48
CA HIS A 75 -5.23 -2.48 5.54
C HIS A 75 -5.60 -3.87 5.01
N GLY A 76 -4.98 -4.29 3.91
CA GLY A 76 -5.18 -5.63 3.34
C GLY A 76 -4.60 -6.76 4.20
N THR A 77 -3.47 -6.53 4.86
CA THR A 77 -2.74 -7.56 5.63
C THR A 77 -3.13 -7.61 7.11
N LEU A 78 -3.89 -6.63 7.63
CA LEU A 78 -4.41 -6.63 9.01
C LEU A 78 -5.15 -7.93 9.38
N THR A 79 -5.71 -8.65 8.41
CA THR A 79 -6.39 -9.95 8.63
C THR A 79 -5.47 -11.17 8.60
N THR A 80 -4.23 -11.06 8.13
CA THR A 80 -3.36 -12.22 7.84
C THR A 80 -2.00 -12.18 8.50
N SER A 81 -1.59 -11.07 9.12
CA SER A 81 -0.26 -10.94 9.73
C SER A 81 -0.31 -10.32 11.12
N ALA A 82 -0.45 -11.17 12.14
CA ALA A 82 -0.33 -10.79 13.55
C ALA A 82 1.14 -10.48 13.93
N GLY A 83 1.72 -9.42 13.36
CA GLY A 83 2.92 -8.77 13.92
C GLY A 83 4.30 -9.33 13.50
N GLY A 84 4.40 -10.04 12.38
CA GLY A 84 5.68 -10.63 11.92
C GLY A 84 6.62 -9.72 11.11
N TYR A 85 6.20 -8.49 10.76
CA TYR A 85 6.99 -7.61 9.90
C TYR A 85 7.08 -6.17 10.38
N VAL A 86 8.08 -5.46 9.87
CA VAL A 86 8.33 -4.04 10.11
C VAL A 86 8.53 -3.36 8.76
N TYR A 87 7.87 -2.22 8.50
CA TYR A 87 8.16 -1.42 7.30
C TYR A 87 9.58 -0.86 7.39
N SER A 88 10.36 -0.97 6.32
CA SER A 88 11.78 -0.61 6.30
C SER A 88 12.17 0.11 5.01
N HIS A 89 13.44 0.53 4.89
CA HIS A 89 14.01 1.16 3.69
C HIS A 89 13.14 2.31 3.15
N THR A 90 12.90 2.35 1.84
CA THR A 90 12.12 3.41 1.16
C THR A 90 10.68 3.50 1.67
N SER A 91 10.07 2.39 2.11
CA SER A 91 8.74 2.42 2.74
C SER A 91 8.76 3.09 4.11
N ALA A 92 9.76 2.78 4.95
CA ALA A 92 9.93 3.47 6.21
C ALA A 92 10.24 4.96 6.01
N ALA A 93 11.12 5.29 5.06
CA ALA A 93 11.48 6.67 4.74
C ALA A 93 10.24 7.48 4.34
N ARG A 94 9.37 6.93 3.48
CA ARG A 94 8.07 7.54 3.13
C ARG A 94 7.17 7.77 4.35
N LEU A 95 7.16 6.85 5.31
CA LEU A 95 6.36 6.96 6.54
C LEU A 95 6.93 7.99 7.53
N HIS A 96 8.25 8.13 7.59
CA HIS A 96 8.96 9.19 8.32
C HIS A 96 8.82 10.56 7.66
N GLY A 97 8.25 10.64 6.46
CA GLY A 97 8.10 11.90 5.72
C GLY A 97 9.38 12.35 5.02
N LEU A 98 10.37 11.46 4.87
CA LEU A 98 11.58 11.74 4.13
C LEU A 98 11.29 11.88 2.64
N TYR A 99 12.02 12.79 2.01
CA TYR A 99 12.02 12.93 0.57
C TYR A 99 12.94 11.86 -0.04
N LEU A 100 12.47 11.21 -1.11
CA LEU A 100 13.21 10.18 -1.83
C LEU A 100 13.31 10.57 -3.29
N TRP A 101 14.52 10.50 -3.85
CA TRP A 101 14.78 10.83 -5.24
C TRP A 101 14.78 9.58 -6.11
N ASP A 102 13.90 9.52 -7.10
CA ASP A 102 13.89 8.48 -8.15
C ASP A 102 13.92 7.02 -7.61
N VAL A 103 13.01 6.71 -6.68
CA VAL A 103 12.86 5.36 -6.10
C VAL A 103 11.54 4.72 -6.51
N ASP A 104 11.52 3.39 -6.63
CA ASP A 104 10.30 2.64 -6.90
C ASP A 104 9.29 2.70 -5.74
N ASP A 105 8.01 2.48 -6.05
CA ASP A 105 6.90 2.47 -5.07
C ASP A 105 6.64 1.09 -4.45
N LEU A 106 7.60 0.16 -4.51
CA LEU A 106 7.46 -1.13 -3.85
C LEU A 106 7.38 -0.94 -2.32
N ILE A 107 6.71 -1.89 -1.69
CA ILE A 107 6.56 -1.94 -0.24
C ILE A 107 7.70 -2.78 0.34
N HIS A 108 8.58 -2.15 1.11
CA HIS A 108 9.75 -2.79 1.73
C HIS A 108 9.43 -3.19 3.16
N LEU A 109 9.60 -4.49 3.45
CA LEU A 109 9.35 -5.08 4.76
C LEU A 109 10.61 -5.78 5.28
N LEU A 110 10.93 -5.61 6.56
CA LEU A 110 11.79 -6.51 7.33
C LEU A 110 10.96 -7.65 7.91
N LEU A 111 11.46 -8.88 7.74
CA LEU A 111 10.80 -10.13 8.10
C LEU A 111 11.70 -10.95 9.03
N SER A 112 11.11 -11.53 10.09
CA SER A 112 11.88 -12.12 11.20
C SER A 112 12.46 -13.50 10.86
N GLY A 113 12.05 -14.06 9.73
CA GLY A 113 12.58 -15.29 9.15
C GLY A 113 12.43 -15.23 7.63
N ASN A 114 12.95 -16.24 6.94
CA ASN A 114 12.87 -16.29 5.49
C ASN A 114 11.41 -16.53 5.05
N PRO A 115 10.71 -15.56 4.46
CA PRO A 115 9.42 -15.86 3.86
C PRO A 115 9.64 -16.81 2.68
N SER A 116 8.70 -17.71 2.41
CA SER A 116 8.60 -18.20 1.03
C SER A 116 8.23 -17.00 0.16
N SER A 117 9.05 -16.70 -0.86
CA SER A 117 8.86 -15.54 -1.75
C SER A 117 7.46 -15.51 -2.39
N GLU A 118 6.80 -16.68 -2.53
CA GLU A 118 5.43 -16.83 -3.03
C GLU A 118 4.35 -16.22 -2.13
N ARG A 119 4.64 -15.98 -0.85
CA ARG A 119 3.67 -15.38 0.09
C ARG A 119 3.64 -13.85 0.04
N LEU A 120 4.60 -13.21 -0.62
CA LEU A 120 4.65 -11.77 -0.75
C LEU A 120 3.92 -11.33 -2.03
N GLY A 121 3.14 -10.25 -1.92
CA GLY A 121 2.51 -9.65 -3.10
C GLY A 121 3.57 -9.14 -4.08
N LYS A 122 3.22 -9.06 -5.38
CA LYS A 122 4.13 -8.52 -6.42
C LYS A 122 4.58 -7.08 -6.16
N ASP A 123 3.82 -6.36 -5.35
CA ASP A 123 4.07 -5.01 -4.87
C ASP A 123 4.95 -4.94 -3.61
N VAL A 124 5.44 -6.08 -3.11
CA VAL A 124 6.14 -6.19 -1.83
C VAL A 124 7.53 -6.79 -2.01
N ARG A 125 8.53 -6.16 -1.40
CA ARG A 125 9.89 -6.66 -1.25
C ARG A 125 10.17 -6.98 0.21
N GLY A 126 10.43 -8.26 0.48
CA GLY A 126 10.85 -8.74 1.80
C GLY A 126 12.37 -8.71 1.96
N HIS A 127 12.82 -8.32 3.15
CA HIS A 127 14.21 -8.30 3.58
C HIS A 127 14.37 -9.08 4.88
N THR A 128 15.45 -9.84 5.00
CA THR A 128 15.76 -10.69 6.16
C THR A 128 17.06 -10.23 6.79
N ARG A 129 16.99 -9.15 7.58
CA ARG A 129 18.09 -8.70 8.43
C ARG A 129 17.62 -8.66 9.87
N PRO A 130 18.48 -8.96 10.86
CA PRO A 130 18.12 -8.80 12.26
C PRO A 130 17.72 -7.36 12.59
N TRP A 131 16.81 -7.20 13.55
CA TRP A 131 16.49 -5.93 14.19
C TRP A 131 16.14 -6.15 15.65
N THR A 132 16.32 -5.11 16.44
CA THR A 132 15.99 -5.07 17.86
C THR A 132 14.68 -4.32 18.08
N LYS A 133 14.10 -4.44 19.29
CA LYS A 133 12.91 -3.65 19.64
C LYS A 133 13.18 -2.14 19.63
N ALA A 134 14.39 -1.71 19.95
CA ALA A 134 14.77 -0.30 19.97
C ALA A 134 14.81 0.32 18.56
N GLU A 135 15.08 -0.49 17.53
CA GLU A 135 15.07 -0.07 16.12
C GLU A 135 13.67 -0.04 15.51
N VAL A 136 12.60 -0.22 16.29
CA VAL A 136 11.21 -0.23 15.80
C VAL A 136 10.40 0.85 16.50
N VAL A 137 9.81 1.73 15.71
CA VAL A 137 8.89 2.78 16.15
C VAL A 137 7.50 2.56 15.54
N THR A 138 6.48 3.22 16.09
CA THR A 138 5.12 3.19 15.54
C THR A 138 4.77 4.53 14.93
N LEU A 139 4.42 4.55 13.64
CA LEU A 139 3.99 5.74 12.91
C LEU A 139 2.64 5.48 12.25
N GLY A 140 1.63 6.28 12.59
CA GLY A 140 0.28 6.12 12.04
C GLY A 140 -0.31 4.72 12.23
N GLY A 141 0.02 4.06 13.35
CA GLY A 141 -0.41 2.68 13.66
C GLY A 141 0.41 1.58 12.96
N LEU A 142 1.44 1.93 12.20
CA LEU A 142 2.31 0.98 11.50
C LEU A 142 3.63 0.81 12.24
N ARG A 143 4.14 -0.43 12.29
CA ARG A 143 5.50 -0.72 12.79
C ARG A 143 6.52 -0.38 11.72
N VAL A 144 7.44 0.52 12.04
CA VAL A 144 8.43 1.07 11.11
C VAL A 144 9.81 1.00 11.75
N THR A 145 10.87 0.82 10.96
CA THR A 145 12.23 1.01 11.47
C THR A 145 12.42 2.42 12.03
N SER A 146 13.27 2.57 13.06
CA SER A 146 13.66 3.88 13.58
C SER A 146 14.25 4.75 12.46
N LEU A 147 14.31 6.07 12.65
CA LEU A 147 14.80 6.97 11.62
C LEU A 147 16.26 6.63 11.25
N GLU A 148 17.11 6.40 12.24
CA GLU A 148 18.53 6.08 12.07
C GLU A 148 18.70 4.77 11.28
N ARG A 149 17.99 3.72 11.69
CA ARG A 149 18.00 2.43 10.98
C ARG A 149 17.49 2.57 9.55
N THR A 150 16.46 3.37 9.35
CA THR A 150 15.88 3.64 8.02
C THR A 150 16.88 4.28 7.08
N VAL A 151 17.63 5.30 7.54
CA VAL A 151 18.66 5.95 6.73
C VAL A 151 19.76 4.97 6.33
N VAL A 152 20.24 4.17 7.29
CA VAL A 152 21.28 3.14 7.02
C VAL A 152 20.78 2.10 6.02
N ASP A 153 19.58 1.57 6.22
CA ASP A 153 18.98 0.58 5.33
C ASP A 153 18.78 1.15 3.91
N CYS A 154 18.31 2.39 3.79
CA CYS A 154 18.19 3.08 2.50
C CYS A 154 19.56 3.26 1.83
N ALA A 155 20.59 3.71 2.55
CA ALA A 155 21.93 3.90 2.00
C ALA A 155 22.58 2.58 1.54
N MET A 156 22.25 1.46 2.18
CA MET A 156 22.72 0.13 1.77
C MET A 156 21.97 -0.44 0.56
N LEU A 157 20.74 0.02 0.31
CA LEU A 157 19.89 -0.45 -0.78
C LEU A 157 20.04 0.40 -2.04
N LEU A 158 20.03 1.71 -1.87
CA LEU A 158 20.08 2.69 -2.94
C LEU A 158 21.54 2.88 -3.37
N GLY A 159 21.79 2.92 -4.68
CA GLY A 159 23.11 3.26 -5.20
C GLY A 159 23.52 4.70 -4.83
N TYR A 160 24.70 5.13 -5.26
CA TYR A 160 25.26 6.44 -4.88
C TYR A 160 24.38 7.68 -5.21
N ARG A 161 23.53 7.64 -6.24
CA ARG A 161 22.75 8.82 -6.69
C ARG A 161 21.50 9.15 -5.85
N PRO A 162 20.69 8.17 -5.39
CA PRO A 162 19.52 8.46 -4.55
C PRO A 162 19.80 8.64 -3.05
N ALA A 163 21.05 8.50 -2.59
CA ALA A 163 21.42 8.48 -1.17
C ALA A 163 21.88 9.85 -0.59
N LEU A 164 21.96 10.89 -1.44
CA LEU A 164 22.31 12.28 -1.10
C LEU A 164 21.10 13.18 -1.33
#